data_AF-G7E5Z9-F1
#
_entry.id   AF-G7E5Z9-F1
#
_cell.length_a   1.000
_cell.length_b   1.000
_cell.length_c   1.000
_cell.angle_alpha   90.00
_cell.angle_beta   90.00
_cell.angle_gamma   90.00
#
_symmetry.space_group_name_H-M   'P 1'
#
loop_
_entity.id
_entity.type
_entity.pdbx_description
1 polymer ?
#
loop_
_entity_poly.entity_id
_entity_poly.type
_entity_poly.pdbx_seq_one_letter_code
_entity_poly.pdbx_strand_id
1 'polypeptide(L)'
;MHFQKIFISLTEIRALNLNIRAFSFLATLRYFTKQTKMSGRGKGGKGLGKGGAKRHRKILRDNIQGITKPAIRRLARRGGVKRISGLIYEETRGVLKIFLESVVRDSVTFCEHSKRKTVTSLDVVYALKRQGRTLYGFGV
;
A
#
# COMPACT_ATOMS: atom_id res chain seq x y z
N MET A 1 -21.98 50.20 -32.59
CA MET A 1 -22.35 51.46 -31.92
C MET A 1 -22.60 51.11 -30.46
N HIS A 2 -21.57 51.05 -29.62
CA HIS A 2 -21.07 52.15 -28.78
C HIS A 2 -21.69 52.07 -27.37
N PHE A 3 -20.83 52.23 -26.34
CA PHE A 3 -21.10 52.26 -24.89
C PHE A 3 -21.32 50.87 -24.26
N GLN A 4 -20.55 50.41 -23.27
CA GLN A 4 -19.88 51.14 -22.19
C GLN A 4 -18.76 50.27 -21.59
N LYS A 5 -17.52 50.76 -21.62
CA LYS A 5 -16.47 50.44 -20.65
C LYS A 5 -16.68 51.39 -19.47
N ILE A 6 -16.59 50.91 -18.22
CA ILE A 6 -16.16 51.67 -17.02
C ILE A 6 -15.88 50.59 -15.95
N PHE A 7 -14.61 50.26 -15.72
CA PHE A 7 -13.68 50.91 -14.79
C PHE A 7 -13.69 50.21 -13.42
N ILE A 8 -12.63 49.45 -13.21
CA ILE A 8 -12.20 48.83 -11.97
C ILE A 8 -11.95 49.96 -10.96
N SER A 9 -12.79 50.06 -9.93
CA SER A 9 -12.56 50.90 -8.75
C SER A 9 -12.23 49.98 -7.58
N LEU A 10 -10.94 49.92 -7.24
CA LEU A 10 -10.33 49.12 -6.19
C LEU A 10 -10.54 49.73 -4.78
N THR A 11 -11.66 50.42 -4.56
CA THR A 11 -11.80 51.36 -3.43
C THR A 11 -13.14 51.29 -2.69
N GLU A 12 -13.80 50.14 -2.60
CA GLU A 12 -14.92 49.95 -1.66
C GLU A 12 -15.04 48.52 -1.08
N ILE A 13 -13.93 47.92 -0.60
CA ILE A 13 -13.99 46.81 0.38
C ILE A 13 -12.94 47.04 1.47
N ARG A 14 -13.05 48.19 2.16
CA ARG A 14 -12.24 48.56 3.34
C ARG A 14 -13.08 49.26 4.42
N ALA A 15 -14.20 48.64 4.80
CA ALA A 15 -14.98 49.04 5.99
C ALA A 15 -15.43 47.83 6.84
N LEU A 16 -14.60 46.79 6.90
CA LEU A 16 -14.67 45.74 7.93
C LEU A 16 -13.28 45.56 8.53
N ASN A 17 -12.82 46.61 9.21
CA ASN A 17 -11.69 46.50 10.13
C ASN A 17 -11.88 47.50 11.27
N LEU A 18 -12.75 47.15 12.21
CA LEU A 18 -12.64 47.63 13.59
C LEU A 18 -13.33 46.60 14.49
N ASN A 19 -12.61 46.14 15.52
CA ASN A 19 -13.02 45.16 16.54
C ASN A 19 -13.05 43.67 16.17
N ILE A 20 -11.88 43.03 16.23
CA ILE A 20 -11.62 41.83 17.09
C ILE A 20 -10.10 41.61 17.32
N ARG A 21 -9.23 42.56 16.94
CA ARG A 21 -7.80 42.58 17.32
C ARG A 21 -7.54 43.20 18.71
N ALA A 22 -8.35 42.85 19.71
CA ALA A 22 -8.16 43.32 21.09
C ALA A 22 -8.68 42.33 22.17
N PHE A 23 -8.68 41.02 21.90
CA PHE A 23 -8.94 40.04 22.96
C PHE A 23 -8.05 38.80 22.80
N SER A 24 -7.24 38.53 23.83
CA SER A 24 -6.31 37.40 23.98
C SER A 24 -4.87 37.59 23.43
N PHE A 25 -4.21 38.66 23.87
CA PHE A 25 -2.73 38.77 23.94
C PHE A 25 -2.18 38.17 25.26
N LEU A 26 -2.96 37.39 26.02
CA LEU A 26 -2.55 36.84 27.33
C LEU A 26 -3.06 35.41 27.54
N ALA A 27 -2.75 34.51 26.61
CA ALA A 27 -2.90 33.07 26.84
C ALA A 27 -1.65 32.31 26.38
N THR A 28 -0.56 32.55 27.14
CA THR A 28 0.28 31.46 27.66
C THR A 28 1.17 30.71 26.67
N LEU A 29 2.17 31.42 26.14
CA LEU A 29 3.54 30.89 26.07
C LEU A 29 3.99 30.57 27.50
N ARG A 30 3.78 29.33 27.97
CA ARG A 30 4.46 28.69 29.12
C ARG A 30 3.83 27.32 29.39
N TYR A 31 4.32 26.27 28.71
CA TYR A 31 4.39 24.92 29.29
C TYR A 31 5.58 24.17 28.67
N PHE A 32 6.74 24.84 28.72
CA PHE A 32 8.03 24.18 28.76
C PHE A 32 8.38 24.03 30.25
N THR A 33 8.20 22.83 30.79
CA THR A 33 8.91 22.18 31.91
C THR A 33 8.08 20.97 32.36
N LYS A 34 8.68 19.77 32.35
CA LYS A 34 8.94 18.94 33.55
C LYS A 34 9.00 17.46 33.15
N GLN A 35 10.22 16.92 33.14
CA GLN A 35 10.46 15.48 33.32
C GLN A 35 9.91 15.06 34.68
N THR A 36 9.05 14.05 34.72
CA THR A 36 8.89 13.18 35.89
C THR A 36 8.88 11.73 35.43
N LYS A 37 9.93 11.04 35.86
CA LYS A 37 10.13 9.59 35.75
C LYS A 37 9.14 8.92 36.70
N MET A 38 8.11 8.25 36.17
CA MET A 38 7.32 7.30 36.95
C MET A 38 7.71 5.88 36.54
N SER A 39 8.42 5.20 37.44
CA SER A 39 8.68 3.76 37.39
C SER A 39 7.40 3.00 37.74
N GLY A 40 6.53 2.81 36.75
CA GLY A 40 5.36 1.92 36.85
C GLY A 40 5.76 0.48 36.50
N ARG A 41 6.15 -0.29 37.51
CA ARG A 41 6.44 -1.73 37.40
C ARG A 41 5.13 -2.50 37.23
N GLY A 42 4.68 -2.61 35.97
CA GLY A 42 3.57 -3.46 35.57
C GLY A 42 3.95 -4.95 35.62
N LYS A 43 3.07 -5.74 36.24
CA LYS A 43 3.18 -7.18 36.52
C LYS A 43 3.61 -8.00 35.30
N GLY A 44 4.49 -8.96 35.53
CA GLY A 44 5.07 -9.85 34.54
C GLY A 44 4.03 -10.51 33.64
N GLY A 45 4.03 -10.11 32.37
CA GLY A 45 3.62 -10.99 31.30
C GLY A 45 4.69 -12.06 31.17
N LYS A 46 4.32 -13.32 31.43
CA LYS A 46 5.13 -14.53 31.31
C LYS A 46 6.04 -14.39 30.09
N GLY A 47 7.31 -14.06 30.34
CA GLY A 47 8.29 -13.87 29.28
C GLY A 47 8.38 -15.18 28.54
N LEU A 48 7.84 -15.21 27.32
CA LEU A 48 8.28 -16.17 26.33
C LEU A 48 9.75 -15.84 26.13
N GLY A 49 10.58 -16.60 26.85
CA GLY A 49 12.02 -16.45 26.87
C GLY A 49 12.51 -16.38 25.44
N LYS A 50 13.52 -15.55 25.23
CA LYS A 50 14.26 -15.42 23.98
C LYS A 50 14.80 -16.80 23.57
N GLY A 51 13.99 -17.52 22.82
CA GLY A 51 14.33 -18.69 22.04
C GLY A 51 13.40 -18.60 20.85
N GLY A 52 13.93 -18.22 19.69
CA GLY A 52 13.13 -18.09 18.48
C GLY A 52 12.39 -19.39 18.24
N ALA A 53 11.09 -19.41 18.55
CA ALA A 53 10.24 -20.56 18.29
C ALA A 53 10.48 -20.93 16.82
N LYS A 54 11.12 -22.08 16.61
CA LYS A 54 11.44 -22.57 15.27
C LYS A 54 10.09 -22.69 14.57
N ARG A 55 9.80 -21.74 13.68
CA ARG A 55 8.56 -21.75 12.92
C ARG A 55 8.63 -22.99 12.05
N HIS A 56 7.91 -24.02 12.46
CA HIS A 56 7.71 -25.17 11.61
C HIS A 56 7.12 -24.67 10.29
N ARG A 57 7.72 -25.13 9.18
CA ARG A 57 7.26 -24.78 7.84
C ARG A 57 5.78 -25.14 7.76
N LYS A 58 4.93 -24.17 7.41
CA LYS A 58 3.51 -24.43 7.19
C LYS A 58 3.39 -25.54 6.15
N ILE A 59 2.55 -26.54 6.43
CA ILE A 59 2.19 -27.55 5.44
C ILE A 59 1.57 -26.82 4.25
N LEU A 60 2.06 -27.10 3.06
CA LEU A 60 1.51 -26.53 1.83
C LEU A 60 0.10 -27.10 1.64
N ARG A 61 -0.89 -26.23 1.60
CA ARG A 61 -2.29 -26.54 1.27
C ARG A 61 -2.62 -25.88 -0.05
N ASP A 62 -3.74 -26.27 -0.66
CA ASP A 62 -4.29 -25.59 -1.83
C ASP A 62 -4.69 -24.15 -1.49
N ASN A 63 -3.74 -23.23 -1.65
CA ASN A 63 -3.92 -21.80 -1.39
C ASN A 63 -4.74 -21.09 -2.46
N ILE A 64 -5.18 -21.81 -3.50
CA ILE A 64 -5.90 -21.23 -4.64
C ILE A 64 -7.24 -20.61 -4.21
N GLN A 65 -7.89 -21.17 -3.20
CA GLN A 65 -9.11 -20.61 -2.61
C GLN A 65 -8.84 -19.37 -1.74
N GLY A 66 -7.58 -19.10 -1.39
CA GLY A 66 -7.15 -17.84 -0.78
C GLY A 66 -7.31 -16.63 -1.71
N ILE A 67 -7.42 -16.85 -3.02
CA ILE A 67 -7.84 -15.81 -3.98
C ILE A 67 -9.37 -15.71 -3.91
N THR A 68 -9.83 -14.77 -3.09
CA THR A 68 -11.25 -14.64 -2.73
C THR A 68 -12.07 -13.99 -3.85
N LYS A 69 -13.38 -14.32 -3.91
CA LYS A 69 -14.35 -13.70 -4.83
C LYS A 69 -14.30 -12.16 -4.86
N PRO A 70 -14.20 -11.42 -3.73
CA PRO A 70 -14.06 -9.96 -3.78
C PRO A 70 -12.73 -9.49 -4.40
N ALA A 71 -11.63 -10.24 -4.29
CA ALA A 71 -10.38 -9.88 -4.95
C ALA A 71 -10.49 -9.97 -6.48
N ILE A 72 -11.07 -11.06 -6.99
CA ILE A 72 -11.35 -11.24 -8.43
C ILE A 72 -12.29 -10.13 -8.91
N ARG A 73 -13.32 -9.79 -8.12
CA ARG A 73 -14.21 -8.67 -8.44
C ARG A 73 -13.43 -7.35 -8.55
N ARG A 74 -12.52 -7.02 -7.63
CA ARG A 74 -11.70 -5.80 -7.71
C ARG A 74 -10.85 -5.75 -9.00
N LEU A 75 -10.25 -6.87 -9.39
CA LEU A 75 -9.48 -6.97 -10.63
C LEU A 75 -10.36 -6.75 -11.87
N ALA A 76 -11.49 -7.44 -11.95
CA ALA A 76 -12.43 -7.30 -13.07
C ALA A 76 -12.99 -5.88 -13.17
N ARG A 77 -13.28 -5.23 -12.03
CA ARG A 77 -13.70 -3.82 -12.01
C ARG A 77 -12.60 -2.88 -12.53
N ARG A 78 -11.34 -3.09 -12.14
CA ARG A 78 -10.20 -2.36 -12.71
C ARG A 78 -10.09 -2.57 -14.23
N GLY A 79 -10.45 -3.76 -14.72
CA GLY A 79 -10.55 -4.07 -16.14
C GLY A 79 -11.83 -3.57 -16.83
N GLY A 80 -12.68 -2.75 -16.18
CA GLY A 80 -13.89 -2.19 -16.80
C GLY A 80 -15.09 -3.15 -16.90
N VAL A 81 -15.03 -4.33 -16.26
CA VAL A 81 -16.09 -5.33 -16.35
C VAL A 81 -17.32 -4.88 -15.55
N LYS A 82 -18.48 -4.73 -16.20
CA LYS A 82 -19.75 -4.23 -15.59
C LYS A 82 -20.60 -5.30 -14.91
N ARG A 83 -20.61 -6.53 -15.42
CA ARG A 83 -21.33 -7.70 -14.88
C ARG A 83 -20.41 -8.90 -14.93
N ILE A 84 -20.44 -9.76 -13.91
CA ILE A 84 -19.54 -10.92 -13.80
C ILE A 84 -20.40 -12.15 -13.50
N SER A 85 -20.27 -13.18 -14.33
CA SER A 85 -20.93 -14.47 -14.13
C SER A 85 -20.31 -15.27 -12.97
N GLY A 86 -21.07 -16.20 -12.38
CA GLY A 86 -20.62 -17.03 -11.27
C GLY A 86 -19.48 -18.00 -11.62
N LEU A 87 -19.41 -18.46 -12.86
CA LEU A 87 -18.41 -19.44 -13.31
C LEU A 87 -16.99 -18.84 -13.42
N ILE A 88 -16.91 -17.53 -13.66
CA ILE A 88 -15.64 -16.81 -13.85
C ILE A 88 -14.73 -16.90 -12.62
N TYR A 89 -15.28 -17.09 -11.41
CA TYR A 89 -14.45 -17.15 -10.20
C TYR A 89 -13.51 -18.36 -10.20
N GLU A 90 -13.99 -19.54 -10.60
CA GLU A 90 -13.14 -20.73 -10.66
C GLU A 90 -12.24 -20.73 -11.90
N GLU A 91 -12.75 -20.24 -13.04
CA GLU A 91 -11.95 -20.10 -14.26
C GLU A 91 -10.76 -19.16 -14.06
N THR A 92 -10.98 -18.00 -13.43
CA THR A 92 -9.91 -17.02 -13.14
C THR A 92 -8.84 -17.63 -12.22
N ARG A 93 -9.23 -18.51 -11.29
CA ARG A 93 -8.27 -19.21 -10.42
C ARG A 93 -7.42 -20.19 -11.23
N GLY A 94 -8.04 -20.93 -12.15
CA GLY A 94 -7.31 -21.81 -13.08
C GLY A 94 -6.27 -21.06 -13.91
N VAL A 95 -6.67 -19.95 -14.54
CA VAL A 95 -5.78 -19.09 -15.34
C VAL A 95 -4.63 -18.53 -14.49
N LEU A 96 -4.94 -18.04 -13.28
CA LEU A 96 -3.93 -17.49 -12.38
C LEU A 96 -2.91 -18.55 -11.96
N LYS A 97 -3.35 -19.78 -11.70
CA LYS A 97 -2.46 -20.89 -11.36
C LYS A 97 -1.49 -21.19 -12.49
N ILE A 98 -2.00 -21.34 -13.72
CA ILE A 98 -1.17 -21.61 -14.91
C ILE A 98 -0.15 -20.49 -15.14
N PHE A 99 -0.58 -19.23 -15.02
CA PHE A 99 0.31 -18.09 -15.17
C PHE A 99 1.45 -18.09 -14.14
N LEU A 100 1.12 -18.26 -12.85
CA LEU A 100 2.12 -18.26 -11.79
C LEU A 100 3.07 -19.45 -11.89
N GLU A 101 2.57 -20.63 -12.24
CA GLU A 101 3.42 -21.79 -12.45
C GLU A 101 4.46 -21.55 -13.56
N SER A 102 4.05 -20.95 -14.69
CA SER A 102 4.99 -20.65 -15.77
C SER A 102 6.09 -19.68 -15.33
N VAL A 103 5.71 -18.60 -14.64
CA VAL A 103 6.68 -17.57 -14.20
C VAL A 103 7.61 -18.12 -13.12
N VAL A 104 7.09 -18.88 -12.15
CA VAL A 104 7.88 -19.43 -11.06
C VAL A 104 8.83 -20.52 -11.56
N ARG A 105 8.41 -21.38 -12.49
CA ARG A 105 9.31 -22.37 -13.12
C ARG A 105 10.53 -21.69 -13.74
N ASP A 106 10.30 -20.67 -14.56
CA ASP A 106 11.38 -19.92 -15.21
C ASP A 106 12.27 -19.19 -14.18
N SER A 107 11.66 -18.58 -13.15
CA SER A 107 12.40 -17.87 -12.09
C SER A 107 13.29 -18.79 -11.27
N VAL A 108 12.82 -20.00 -10.97
CA VAL A 108 13.61 -21.01 -10.24
C VAL A 108 14.78 -21.49 -11.10
N THR A 109 14.60 -21.69 -12.40
CA THR A 109 15.71 -22.05 -13.31
C THR A 109 16.83 -21.01 -13.31
N PHE A 110 16.51 -19.70 -13.31
CA PHE A 110 17.54 -18.65 -13.22
C PHE A 110 18.26 -18.63 -11.87
N CYS A 111 17.52 -18.89 -10.78
CA CYS A 111 18.09 -19.01 -9.44
C CYS A 111 19.05 -20.20 -9.33
N GLU A 112 18.66 -21.35 -9.88
CA GLU A 112 19.46 -22.59 -9.90
C GLU A 112 20.71 -22.43 -10.78
N HIS A 113 20.59 -21.78 -11.94
CA HIS A 113 21.73 -21.46 -12.80
C HIS A 113 22.78 -20.62 -12.06
N SER A 114 22.33 -19.72 -11.19
CA SER A 114 23.19 -18.87 -10.36
C SER A 114 23.67 -19.55 -9.08
N LYS A 115 23.35 -20.84 -8.86
CA LYS A 115 23.66 -21.62 -7.63
C LYS A 115 23.15 -20.96 -6.33
N ARG A 116 22.12 -20.12 -6.42
CA ARG A 116 21.49 -19.45 -5.27
C ARG A 116 20.33 -20.30 -4.76
N LYS A 117 20.08 -20.26 -3.45
CA LYS A 117 18.91 -20.90 -2.80
C LYS A 117 17.73 -19.95 -2.64
N THR A 118 17.92 -18.68 -2.98
CA THR A 118 16.95 -17.60 -2.77
C THR A 118 16.63 -16.96 -4.10
N VAL A 119 15.37 -17.07 -4.51
CA VAL A 119 14.84 -16.36 -5.69
C VAL A 119 14.84 -14.86 -5.39
N THR A 120 15.48 -14.10 -6.27
CA THR A 120 15.57 -12.64 -6.18
C THR A 120 14.53 -11.98 -7.08
N SER A 121 14.26 -10.69 -6.86
CA SER A 121 13.35 -9.91 -7.71
C SER A 121 13.81 -9.89 -9.17
N LEU A 122 15.13 -9.90 -9.40
CA LEU A 122 15.72 -9.90 -10.74
C LEU A 122 15.42 -11.19 -11.50
N ASP A 123 15.42 -12.35 -10.84
CA ASP A 123 15.11 -13.64 -11.48
C ASP A 123 13.67 -13.63 -12.03
N VAL A 124 12.73 -13.01 -11.29
CA VAL A 124 11.34 -12.84 -11.73
C VAL A 124 11.22 -11.83 -12.87
N VAL A 125 11.94 -10.72 -12.81
CA VAL A 125 11.97 -9.72 -13.89
C VAL A 125 12.52 -10.33 -15.19
N TYR A 126 13.55 -11.16 -15.10
CA TYR A 126 14.11 -11.86 -16.26
C TYR A 126 13.17 -12.92 -16.82
N ALA A 127 12.50 -13.71 -15.97
CA ALA A 127 11.47 -14.65 -16.40
C ALA A 127 10.32 -13.94 -17.15
N LEU A 128 9.84 -12.82 -16.61
CA LEU A 128 8.79 -12.04 -17.24
C LEU A 128 9.24 -11.37 -18.55
N LYS A 129 10.49 -10.88 -18.62
CA LYS A 129 11.06 -10.30 -19.84
C LYS A 129 11.13 -11.33 -20.98
N ARG A 130 11.49 -12.59 -20.69
CA ARG A 130 11.48 -13.68 -21.68
C ARG A 130 10.08 -13.97 -22.22
N GLN A 131 9.03 -13.80 -21.41
CA GLN A 131 7.64 -13.97 -21.83
C GLN A 131 7.04 -12.71 -22.50
N GLY A 132 7.86 -11.68 -22.77
CA GLY A 132 7.41 -10.42 -23.36
C GLY A 132 6.65 -9.50 -22.40
N ARG A 133 6.72 -9.74 -21.08
CA ARG A 133 6.00 -8.97 -20.05
C ARG A 133 6.99 -8.17 -19.19
N THR A 134 7.51 -7.06 -19.71
CA THR A 134 8.49 -6.26 -18.97
C THR A 134 7.87 -5.60 -17.73
N LEU A 135 8.48 -5.84 -16.56
CA LEU A 135 8.04 -5.27 -15.28
C LEU A 135 9.06 -4.21 -14.81
N TYR A 136 8.58 -3.00 -14.52
CA TYR A 136 9.39 -1.87 -14.06
C TYR A 136 9.30 -1.69 -12.54
N GLY A 137 10.32 -1.08 -11.93
CA GLY A 137 10.33 -0.74 -10.50
C GLY A 137 10.87 -1.83 -9.56
N PHE A 138 11.50 -2.87 -10.10
CA PHE A 138 12.02 -4.01 -9.32
C PHE A 138 13.53 -4.27 -9.53
N GLY A 139 14.28 -3.27 -10.02
CA GLY A 139 15.74 -3.29 -10.03
C GLY A 139 16.25 -2.92 -8.65
N VAL A 140 16.94 -3.86 -7.99
CA VAL A 140 17.66 -3.63 -6.73
C VAL A 140 19.01 -3.02 -7.05
#